data_AF-A0A1Q3TSR3-F1
#
_entry.id   AF-A0A1Q3TSR3-F1
#
_cell.length_a   1.000
_cell.length_b   1.000
_cell.length_c   1.000
_cell.angle_alpha   90.00
_cell.angle_beta   90.00
_cell.angle_gamma   90.00
#
_symmetry.space_group_name_H-M   'P 1'
#
loop_
_entity.id
_entity.type
_entity.pdbx_description
1 polymer ?
#
loop_
_entity_poly.entity_id
_entity_poly.type
_entity_poly.pdbx_seq_one_letter_code
_entity_poly.pdbx_strand_id
1 'polypeptide(L)'
;MAGSKGDAYENTVLDTALGNGSPASLYWALVQEFTGDGTFTEASGGSYARVAQTNNSTNFPAASGGSKSNGTTVTFVQATADIAADPNRIHGWALMDASSGGNARYWGEFVGTAKVFVVKASTDIFTSIGHGYTNGTKVRVWSAGPALPSGIAQFTTYYIINATTDTFQFSATSGGSAVDVTADGGGLIATDLAQEYRLGNTFVIGAGSVTISED
;
A
#
# COMPACT_ATOMS: atom_id res chain seq x y z
N MET A 1 -2.13 26.34 14.65
CA MET A 1 -0.74 26.04 14.27
C MET A 1 -0.59 24.54 14.27
N ALA A 2 -0.10 23.94 13.20
CA ALA A 2 0.26 22.51 13.17
C ALA A 2 1.74 22.38 13.58
N GLY A 3 2.09 21.29 14.28
CA GLY A 3 3.46 20.93 14.62
C GLY A 3 3.61 19.41 14.56
N SER A 4 4.84 18.92 14.44
CA SER A 4 5.15 17.48 14.50
C SER A 4 6.35 17.16 15.39
N LYS A 5 6.67 15.87 15.51
CA LYS A 5 7.92 15.37 16.09
C LYS A 5 9.10 15.87 15.24
N GLY A 6 10.30 15.77 15.80
CA GLY A 6 11.54 15.99 15.05
C GLY A 6 12.22 14.66 14.78
N ASP A 7 13.04 14.60 13.73
CA ASP A 7 13.69 13.39 13.22
C ASP A 7 14.35 12.54 14.31
N ALA A 8 15.02 13.18 15.27
CA ALA A 8 15.71 12.47 16.35
C ALA A 8 14.74 11.65 17.24
N TYR A 9 13.55 12.20 17.50
CA TYR A 9 12.54 11.51 18.29
C TYR A 9 11.78 10.49 17.45
N GLU A 10 11.48 10.79 16.19
CA GLU A 10 10.89 9.84 15.24
C GLU A 10 11.78 8.59 15.09
N ASN A 11 13.09 8.77 14.90
CA ASN A 11 14.03 7.66 14.84
C ASN A 11 14.01 6.84 16.13
N THR A 12 13.94 7.49 17.30
CA THR A 12 13.86 6.81 18.59
C THR A 12 12.59 5.96 18.72
N VAL A 13 11.44 6.48 18.26
CA VAL A 13 10.16 5.76 18.26
C VAL A 13 10.25 4.53 17.36
N LEU A 14 10.74 4.71 16.13
CA LEU A 14 10.92 3.62 15.16
C LEU A 14 11.88 2.54 15.67
N ASP A 15 13.02 2.92 16.24
CA ASP A 15 14.01 1.98 16.78
C ASP A 15 13.53 1.29 18.05
N THR A 16 12.62 1.92 18.80
CA THR A 16 11.95 1.28 19.94
C THR A 16 10.91 0.26 19.48
N ALA A 17 10.30 0.45 18.32
CA ALA A 17 9.27 -0.48 17.82
C ALA A 17 9.86 -1.63 16.98
N LEU A 18 10.92 -1.37 16.23
CA LEU A 18 11.55 -2.28 15.28
C LEU A 18 13.08 -2.28 15.44
N GLY A 19 13.67 -3.46 15.54
CA GLY A 19 15.11 -3.69 15.66
C GLY A 19 15.62 -3.88 17.10
N ASN A 20 14.76 -3.71 18.10
CA ASN A 20 15.12 -3.71 19.52
C ASN A 20 15.14 -5.10 20.21
N GLY A 21 14.72 -6.18 19.54
CA GLY A 21 14.58 -7.51 20.11
C GLY A 21 13.22 -7.86 20.71
N SER A 22 12.25 -6.95 20.76
CA SER A 22 10.93 -7.15 21.38
C SER A 22 9.77 -6.61 20.54
N PRO A 23 8.81 -7.46 20.10
CA PRO A 23 8.77 -8.91 20.30
C PRO A 23 9.96 -9.59 19.61
N ALA A 24 10.33 -10.81 20.03
CA ALA A 24 11.48 -11.50 19.45
C ALA A 24 11.35 -11.75 17.94
N SER A 25 10.11 -11.96 17.48
CA SER A 25 9.77 -12.18 16.08
C SER A 25 8.63 -11.26 15.64
N LEU A 26 8.72 -10.81 14.40
CA LEU A 26 7.65 -10.20 13.63
C LEU A 26 7.40 -11.04 12.38
N TYR A 27 6.20 -10.93 11.82
CA TYR A 27 5.78 -11.82 10.73
C TYR A 27 5.29 -11.01 9.55
N TRP A 28 6.00 -11.10 8.43
CA TRP A 28 5.58 -10.47 7.18
C TRP A 28 4.39 -11.24 6.60
N ALA A 29 3.30 -10.52 6.39
CA ALA A 29 2.09 -10.99 5.72
C ALA A 29 1.93 -10.27 4.38
N LEU A 30 1.35 -10.96 3.39
CA LEU A 30 0.93 -10.38 2.11
C LEU A 30 -0.55 -10.04 2.16
N VAL A 31 -0.89 -8.86 1.66
CA VAL A 31 -2.25 -8.33 1.70
C VAL A 31 -2.89 -8.42 0.31
N GLN A 32 -4.06 -9.05 0.23
CA GLN A 32 -4.88 -9.09 -0.99
C GLN A 32 -5.82 -7.89 -1.06
N GLU A 33 -6.42 -7.45 0.03
CA GLU A 33 -7.32 -6.30 0.02
C GLU A 33 -7.16 -5.47 1.29
N PHE A 34 -7.08 -4.15 1.15
CA PHE A 34 -7.14 -3.24 2.28
C PHE A 34 -8.58 -2.78 2.48
N THR A 35 -9.06 -2.79 3.72
CA THR A 35 -10.45 -2.45 4.07
C THR A 35 -10.55 -1.23 4.98
N GLY A 36 -9.41 -0.71 5.45
CA GLY A 36 -9.32 0.39 6.40
C GLY A 36 -7.90 0.56 6.93
N ASP A 37 -7.76 1.42 7.91
CA ASP A 37 -6.48 1.64 8.61
C ASP A 37 -6.10 0.40 9.43
N GLY A 38 -5.03 -0.29 9.01
CA GLY A 38 -4.53 -1.50 9.66
C GLY A 38 -5.43 -2.73 9.49
N THR A 39 -6.50 -2.64 8.69
CA THR A 39 -7.42 -3.74 8.43
C THR A 39 -7.38 -4.19 6.98
N PHE A 40 -7.31 -5.50 6.78
CA PHE A 40 -7.11 -6.09 5.46
C PHE A 40 -7.51 -7.56 5.39
N THR A 41 -7.68 -8.05 4.16
CA THR A 41 -7.74 -9.47 3.82
C THR A 41 -6.33 -9.95 3.52
N GLU A 42 -5.82 -10.86 4.34
CA GLU A 42 -4.52 -11.51 4.14
C GLU A 42 -4.61 -12.57 3.03
N ALA A 43 -3.51 -12.76 2.29
CA ALA A 43 -3.39 -13.85 1.33
C ALA A 43 -3.60 -15.22 1.98
N SER A 44 -4.08 -16.19 1.22
CA SER A 44 -4.32 -17.55 1.68
C SER A 44 -4.24 -18.58 0.55
N GLY A 45 -4.15 -19.86 0.89
CA GLY A 45 -4.03 -20.95 -0.09
C GLY A 45 -2.62 -21.12 -0.65
N GLY A 46 -2.44 -22.05 -1.61
CA GLY A 46 -1.18 -22.23 -2.35
C GLY A 46 0.09 -22.37 -1.51
N SER A 47 0.01 -22.97 -0.32
CA SER A 47 1.09 -23.05 0.68
C SER A 47 1.53 -21.72 1.32
N TYR A 48 0.85 -20.61 1.05
CA TYR A 48 1.12 -19.32 1.70
C TYR A 48 1.19 -19.45 3.23
N ALA A 49 2.23 -18.85 3.80
CA ALA A 49 2.39 -18.62 5.22
C ALA A 49 3.16 -17.30 5.42
N ARG A 50 2.90 -16.62 6.55
CA ARG A 50 3.68 -15.45 6.94
C ARG A 50 5.15 -15.80 7.10
N VAL A 51 6.04 -14.87 6.77
CA VAL A 51 7.49 -15.06 6.93
C VAL A 51 7.93 -14.48 8.26
N ALA A 52 8.38 -15.32 9.18
CA ALA A 52 8.94 -14.87 10.45
C ALA A 52 10.31 -14.22 10.23
N GLN A 53 10.53 -13.07 10.87
CA GLN A 53 11.82 -12.43 10.98
C GLN A 53 12.11 -12.06 12.44
N THR A 54 13.35 -12.30 12.88
CA THR A 54 13.82 -11.81 14.17
C THR A 54 13.78 -10.29 14.20
N ASN A 55 13.22 -9.72 15.25
CA ASN A 55 13.15 -8.27 15.41
C ASN A 55 14.51 -7.72 15.90
N ASN A 56 15.47 -7.52 15.00
CA ASN A 56 16.81 -7.08 15.34
C ASN A 56 17.34 -6.06 14.33
N SER A 57 18.50 -5.47 14.61
CA SER A 57 19.12 -4.46 13.75
C SER A 57 19.56 -4.98 12.38
N THR A 58 19.64 -6.31 12.18
CA THR A 58 19.92 -6.89 10.86
C THR A 58 18.68 -6.83 9.97
N ASN A 59 17.52 -7.22 10.49
CA ASN A 59 16.26 -7.23 9.74
C ASN A 59 15.57 -5.86 9.73
N PHE A 60 15.84 -5.03 10.73
CA PHE A 60 15.32 -3.66 10.88
C PHE A 60 16.45 -2.70 11.34
N PRO A 61 17.35 -2.28 10.42
CA PRO A 61 18.46 -1.36 10.70
C PRO A 61 18.03 -0.05 11.35
N ALA A 62 18.95 0.68 11.98
CA ALA A 62 18.63 1.93 12.69
C ALA A 62 17.90 2.95 11.80
N ALA A 63 16.91 3.63 12.37
CA ALA A 63 16.17 4.69 11.69
C ALA A 63 17.02 5.94 11.45
N SER A 64 16.69 6.66 10.38
CA SER A 64 17.30 7.93 10.00
C SER A 64 16.29 8.79 9.25
N GLY A 65 16.26 10.09 9.54
CA GLY A 65 15.33 11.03 8.89
C GLY A 65 13.86 10.66 9.08
N GLY A 66 13.49 10.16 10.26
CA GLY A 66 12.12 9.78 10.60
C GLY A 66 11.64 8.50 9.92
N SER A 67 12.54 7.70 9.34
CA SER A 67 12.19 6.50 8.58
C SER A 67 13.19 5.36 8.77
N LYS A 68 12.75 4.12 8.51
CA LYS A 68 13.63 2.96 8.38
C LYS A 68 13.09 1.95 7.38
N SER A 69 13.98 1.07 6.91
CA SER A 69 13.63 0.05 5.93
C SER A 69 13.90 -1.37 6.43
N ASN A 70 13.32 -2.36 5.76
CA ASN A 70 13.68 -3.76 6.01
C ASN A 70 15.14 -4.00 5.57
N GLY A 71 15.98 -4.55 6.46
CA GLY A 71 17.40 -4.74 6.21
C GLY A 71 17.74 -6.01 5.43
N THR A 72 16.81 -6.96 5.37
CA THR A 72 16.99 -8.25 4.69
C THR A 72 15.84 -8.54 3.73
N THR A 73 16.13 -9.32 2.71
CA THR A 73 15.13 -9.84 1.78
C THR A 73 14.18 -10.79 2.50
N VAL A 74 12.88 -10.59 2.31
CA VAL A 74 11.81 -11.47 2.78
C VAL A 74 11.39 -12.35 1.60
N THR A 75 11.55 -13.66 1.72
CA THR A 75 11.16 -14.63 0.69
C THR A 75 10.03 -15.49 1.22
N PHE A 76 8.86 -15.39 0.59
CA PHE A 76 7.74 -16.29 0.85
C PHE A 76 8.00 -17.64 0.22
N VAL A 77 7.31 -18.68 0.68
CA VAL A 77 7.46 -20.03 0.12
C VAL A 77 7.08 -20.09 -1.35
N GLN A 78 7.54 -21.08 -2.12
CA GLN A 78 7.06 -21.23 -3.49
C GLN A 78 5.57 -21.60 -3.47
N ALA A 79 4.76 -20.93 -4.28
CA ALA A 79 3.33 -21.20 -4.32
C ALA A 79 3.05 -22.58 -4.92
N THR A 80 2.19 -23.36 -4.28
CA THR A 80 1.72 -24.67 -4.76
C THR A 80 0.38 -24.63 -5.49
N ALA A 81 -0.22 -23.44 -5.56
CA ALA A 81 -1.37 -23.08 -6.38
C ALA A 81 -1.32 -21.58 -6.66
N ASP A 82 -2.16 -21.07 -7.55
CA ASP A 82 -2.32 -19.62 -7.71
C ASP A 82 -2.91 -19.04 -6.40
N ILE A 83 -2.14 -18.17 -5.74
CA ILE A 83 -2.55 -17.45 -4.51
C ILE A 83 -3.20 -16.13 -4.91
N ALA A 84 -2.59 -15.42 -5.86
CA ALA A 84 -3.07 -14.14 -6.36
C ALA A 84 -2.75 -14.01 -7.85
N ALA A 85 -3.79 -13.85 -8.68
CA ALA A 85 -3.74 -13.68 -10.11
C ALA A 85 -4.80 -12.66 -10.54
N ASP A 86 -4.53 -11.88 -11.60
CA ASP A 86 -5.46 -10.84 -12.08
C ASP A 86 -6.91 -11.39 -12.20
N PRO A 87 -7.93 -10.68 -11.66
CA PRO A 87 -7.87 -9.35 -11.06
C PRO A 87 -7.42 -9.29 -9.58
N ASN A 88 -7.34 -10.43 -8.89
CA ASN A 88 -7.08 -10.52 -7.45
C ASN A 88 -5.58 -10.66 -7.17
N ARG A 89 -4.90 -9.53 -6.92
CA ARG A 89 -3.44 -9.45 -6.79
C ARG A 89 -3.01 -9.25 -5.33
N ILE A 90 -1.72 -9.31 -5.06
CA ILE A 90 -1.15 -8.87 -3.78
C ILE A 90 -0.94 -7.37 -3.85
N HIS A 91 -1.71 -6.62 -3.08
CA HIS A 91 -1.70 -5.15 -3.08
C HIS A 91 -0.80 -4.54 -2.03
N GLY A 92 -0.24 -5.32 -1.11
CA GLY A 92 0.66 -4.78 -0.09
C GLY A 92 1.19 -5.81 0.89
N TRP A 93 1.65 -5.30 2.02
CA TRP A 93 2.27 -6.06 3.08
C TRP A 93 1.77 -5.59 4.45
N ALA A 94 1.92 -6.46 5.45
CA ALA A 94 1.77 -6.12 6.86
C ALA A 94 2.85 -6.79 7.70
N LEU A 95 3.29 -6.12 8.76
CA LEU A 95 4.12 -6.69 9.82
C LEU A 95 3.21 -7.06 11.00
N MET A 96 3.06 -8.36 11.22
CA MET A 96 2.17 -8.93 12.22
C MET A 96 2.93 -9.30 13.50
N ASP A 97 2.23 -9.28 14.63
CA ASP A 97 2.77 -9.69 15.94
C ASP A 97 2.68 -11.20 16.22
N ALA A 98 2.05 -11.98 15.33
CA ALA A 98 1.87 -13.42 15.45
C ALA A 98 2.05 -14.15 14.11
N SER A 99 2.35 -15.45 14.14
CA SER A 99 2.50 -16.29 12.95
C SER A 99 1.18 -16.56 12.22
N SER A 100 0.05 -16.40 12.91
CA SER A 100 -1.32 -16.45 12.39
C SER A 100 -2.24 -15.65 13.32
N GLY A 101 -3.33 -15.08 12.80
CA GLY A 101 -4.15 -14.15 13.58
C GLY A 101 -3.36 -12.91 14.00
N GLY A 102 -3.48 -12.49 15.26
CA GLY A 102 -2.72 -11.37 15.81
C GLY A 102 -3.13 -10.01 15.25
N ASN A 103 -2.31 -8.99 15.53
CA ASN A 103 -2.52 -7.61 15.11
C ASN A 103 -1.44 -7.16 14.12
N ALA A 104 -1.83 -6.33 13.17
CA ALA A 104 -0.89 -5.59 12.35
C ALA A 104 -0.25 -4.47 13.17
N ARG A 105 1.08 -4.40 13.14
CA ARG A 105 1.85 -3.30 13.74
C ARG A 105 2.16 -2.22 12.73
N TYR A 106 2.48 -2.65 11.51
CA TYR A 106 2.73 -1.80 10.36
C TYR A 106 2.12 -2.44 9.14
N TRP A 107 1.74 -1.62 8.18
CA TRP A 107 1.15 -2.06 6.93
C TRP A 107 1.48 -1.05 5.84
N GLY A 108 1.42 -1.48 4.59
CA GLY A 108 1.66 -0.59 3.47
C GLY A 108 1.23 -1.19 2.14
N GLU A 109 0.76 -0.34 1.24
CA GLU A 109 0.38 -0.71 -0.11
C GLU A 109 1.61 -0.73 -1.04
N PHE A 110 1.61 -1.64 -2.01
CA PHE A 110 2.51 -1.58 -3.15
C PHE A 110 1.97 -0.56 -4.14
N VAL A 111 2.32 0.70 -3.92
CA VAL A 111 1.93 1.82 -4.77
C VAL A 111 3.12 2.70 -5.13
N GLY A 112 2.97 3.45 -6.21
CA GLY A 112 3.93 4.51 -6.56
C GLY A 112 3.84 5.72 -5.62
N THR A 113 4.54 6.79 -5.97
CA THR A 113 4.45 8.06 -5.24
C THR A 113 3.02 8.61 -5.29
N ALA A 114 2.44 8.85 -4.10
CA ALA A 114 1.12 9.42 -3.96
C ALA A 114 1.08 10.89 -4.41
N LYS A 115 -0.02 11.27 -5.04
CA LYS A 115 -0.35 12.65 -5.42
C LYS A 115 -1.74 12.99 -4.90
N VAL A 116 -1.99 14.28 -4.66
CA VAL A 116 -3.32 14.77 -4.31
C VAL A 116 -4.16 14.95 -5.57
N PHE A 117 -5.45 14.64 -5.50
CA PHE A 117 -6.43 15.03 -6.49
C PHE A 117 -7.64 15.71 -5.84
N VAL A 118 -8.35 16.51 -6.63
CA VAL A 118 -9.68 17.04 -6.32
C VAL A 118 -10.63 16.79 -7.48
N VAL A 119 -11.93 16.69 -7.23
CA VAL A 119 -12.94 16.46 -8.27
C VAL A 119 -14.17 17.35 -8.03
N LYS A 120 -14.83 17.71 -9.13
CA LYS A 120 -16.18 18.29 -9.11
C LYS A 120 -17.19 17.34 -9.73
N ALA A 121 -18.25 17.03 -8.98
CA ALA A 121 -19.34 16.16 -9.41
C ALA A 121 -20.05 16.68 -10.67
N SER A 122 -20.09 18.00 -10.89
CA SER A 122 -20.72 18.58 -12.09
C SER A 122 -20.01 18.25 -13.41
N THR A 123 -18.83 17.63 -13.36
CA THR A 123 -17.98 17.38 -14.54
C THR A 123 -17.35 16.00 -14.58
N ASP A 124 -17.30 15.27 -13.46
CA ASP A 124 -16.51 14.04 -13.30
C ASP A 124 -15.02 14.20 -13.67
N ILE A 125 -14.49 15.42 -13.66
CA ILE A 125 -13.09 15.71 -13.97
C ILE A 125 -12.29 15.79 -12.67
N PHE A 126 -11.33 14.87 -12.55
CA PHE A 126 -10.37 14.84 -11.46
C PHE A 126 -9.16 15.69 -11.87
N THR A 127 -8.73 16.58 -10.98
CA THR A 127 -7.58 17.46 -11.17
C THR A 127 -6.45 17.03 -10.23
N SER A 128 -5.29 16.73 -10.80
CA SER A 128 -4.04 16.47 -10.08
C SER A 128 -2.89 17.04 -10.93
N ILE A 129 -2.31 18.15 -10.48
CA ILE A 129 -1.35 18.90 -11.29
C ILE A 129 -0.08 18.06 -11.53
N GLY A 130 0.33 17.95 -12.80
CA GLY A 130 1.53 17.21 -13.21
C GLY A 130 1.49 15.74 -12.77
N HIS A 131 0.35 15.07 -12.96
CA HIS A 131 0.17 13.70 -12.49
C HIS A 131 1.04 12.68 -13.25
N GLY A 132 1.32 12.91 -14.53
CA GLY A 132 2.17 12.05 -15.37
C GLY A 132 1.54 10.72 -15.79
N TYR A 133 0.36 10.37 -15.27
CA TYR A 133 -0.42 9.21 -15.74
C TYR A 133 -0.86 9.29 -17.20
N THR A 134 -0.99 8.13 -17.83
CA THR A 134 -1.52 7.95 -19.19
C THR A 134 -2.81 7.12 -19.14
N ASN A 135 -3.61 7.17 -20.21
CA ASN A 135 -4.80 6.31 -20.31
C ASN A 135 -4.42 4.82 -20.18
N GLY A 136 -5.20 4.08 -19.39
CA GLY A 136 -4.98 2.66 -19.09
C GLY A 136 -4.10 2.38 -17.87
N THR A 137 -3.47 3.40 -17.25
CA THR A 137 -2.73 3.21 -16.00
C THR A 137 -3.68 2.75 -14.89
N LYS A 138 -3.36 1.62 -14.23
CA LYS A 138 -4.02 1.16 -13.01
C LYS A 138 -3.56 2.03 -11.83
N VAL A 139 -4.49 2.59 -11.08
CA VAL A 139 -4.24 3.46 -9.93
C VAL A 139 -5.08 3.04 -8.75
N ARG A 140 -4.57 3.24 -7.53
CA ARG A 140 -5.31 3.09 -6.28
C ARG A 140 -5.53 4.45 -5.63
N VAL A 141 -6.64 4.56 -4.92
CA VAL A 141 -7.09 5.81 -4.29
C VAL A 141 -7.46 5.60 -2.83
N TRP A 142 -7.14 6.57 -2.00
CA TRP A 142 -7.49 6.56 -0.57
C TRP A 142 -7.65 7.99 -0.04
N SER A 143 -8.31 8.11 1.10
CA SER A 143 -8.41 9.39 1.81
C SER A 143 -7.24 9.55 2.79
N ALA A 144 -6.71 10.77 2.89
CA ALA A 144 -5.82 11.22 3.97
C ALA A 144 -6.44 12.40 4.75
N GLY A 145 -7.77 12.47 4.81
CA GLY A 145 -8.50 13.55 5.46
C GLY A 145 -9.98 13.58 5.07
N PRO A 146 -10.39 14.42 4.09
CA PRO A 146 -11.78 14.47 3.65
C PRO A 146 -12.21 13.13 3.04
N ALA A 147 -13.50 12.79 3.18
CA ALA A 147 -14.04 11.59 2.54
C ALA A 147 -13.77 11.61 1.03
N LEU A 148 -13.51 10.44 0.47
CA LEU A 148 -13.45 10.28 -0.98
C LEU A 148 -14.81 10.69 -1.59
N PRO A 149 -14.80 11.24 -2.82
CA PRO A 149 -16.02 11.62 -3.51
C PRO A 149 -16.95 10.41 -3.71
N SER A 150 -18.26 10.61 -3.55
CA SER A 150 -19.27 9.55 -3.76
C SER A 150 -19.16 8.98 -5.17
N GLY A 151 -19.06 7.65 -5.27
CA GLY A 151 -18.75 6.93 -6.53
C GLY A 151 -17.33 6.38 -6.57
N ILE A 152 -16.44 6.88 -5.71
CA ILE A 152 -15.06 6.40 -5.57
C ILE A 152 -14.91 5.68 -4.22
N ALA A 153 -14.47 4.43 -4.27
CA ALA A 153 -14.25 3.59 -3.10
C ALA A 153 -12.78 3.61 -2.67
N GLN A 154 -12.55 3.54 -1.36
CA GLN A 154 -11.22 3.47 -0.78
C GLN A 154 -10.52 2.18 -1.21
N PHE A 155 -9.19 2.23 -1.36
CA PHE A 155 -8.35 1.06 -1.63
C PHE A 155 -8.75 0.27 -2.88
N THR A 156 -9.43 0.94 -3.82
CA THR A 156 -9.97 0.35 -5.04
C THR A 156 -9.08 0.71 -6.24
N THR A 157 -8.82 -0.27 -7.09
CA THR A 157 -8.08 -0.07 -8.34
C THR A 157 -9.01 0.48 -9.43
N TYR A 158 -8.65 1.63 -9.98
CA TYR A 158 -9.29 2.25 -11.14
C TYR A 158 -8.32 2.33 -12.33
N TYR A 159 -8.86 2.59 -13.51
CA TYR A 159 -8.08 2.90 -14.71
C TYR A 159 -8.19 4.38 -15.02
N ILE A 160 -7.06 5.01 -15.35
CA ILE A 160 -7.03 6.38 -15.87
C ILE A 160 -7.60 6.39 -17.29
N ILE A 161 -8.52 7.32 -17.57
CA ILE A 161 -9.03 7.62 -18.91
C ILE A 161 -9.10 9.14 -19.13
N ASN A 162 -9.20 9.57 -20.38
CA ASN A 162 -9.30 10.99 -20.78
C ASN A 162 -8.21 11.88 -20.14
N ALA A 163 -7.01 11.33 -19.93
CA ALA A 163 -5.91 12.03 -19.30
C ALA A 163 -5.41 13.21 -20.15
N THR A 164 -5.21 14.34 -19.49
CA THR A 164 -4.45 15.50 -19.96
C THR A 164 -3.18 15.64 -19.12
N THR A 165 -2.56 16.82 -19.08
CA THR A 165 -1.40 17.07 -18.21
C THR A 165 -1.76 17.12 -16.72
N ASP A 166 -2.94 17.66 -16.42
CA ASP A 166 -3.35 18.01 -15.05
C ASP A 166 -4.70 17.42 -14.66
N THR A 167 -5.38 16.74 -15.59
CA THR A 167 -6.72 16.20 -15.37
C THR A 167 -6.89 14.81 -15.95
N PHE A 168 -7.80 14.03 -15.38
CA PHE A 168 -8.21 12.72 -15.88
C PHE A 168 -9.62 12.39 -15.38
N GLN A 169 -10.14 11.24 -15.82
CA GLN A 169 -11.32 10.60 -15.23
C GLN A 169 -10.97 9.16 -14.86
N PHE A 170 -11.72 8.58 -13.93
CA PHE A 170 -11.59 7.17 -13.57
C PHE A 170 -12.52 6.28 -14.37
N SER A 171 -12.10 5.06 -14.65
CA SER A 171 -12.95 3.95 -15.07
C SER A 171 -12.77 2.75 -14.14
N ALA A 172 -13.86 2.03 -13.84
CA ALA A 172 -13.80 0.81 -13.04
C ALA A 172 -13.22 -0.40 -13.80
N THR A 173 -13.19 -0.33 -15.13
CA THR A 173 -12.70 -1.41 -15.99
C THR A 173 -11.74 -0.88 -17.06
N SER A 174 -10.87 -1.75 -17.56
CA SER A 174 -9.93 -1.38 -18.61
C SER A 174 -10.68 -0.98 -19.88
N GLY A 175 -10.51 0.27 -20.31
CA GLY A 175 -11.22 0.83 -21.48
C GLY A 175 -12.72 1.05 -21.28
N GLY A 176 -13.19 1.05 -20.03
CA GLY A 176 -14.59 1.30 -19.69
C GLY A 176 -14.98 2.78 -19.77
N SER A 177 -16.23 3.07 -19.40
CA SER A 177 -16.75 4.43 -19.27
C SER A 177 -16.20 5.15 -18.04
N ALA A 178 -16.32 6.48 -18.03
CA ALA A 178 -16.05 7.28 -16.84
C ALA A 178 -16.97 6.85 -15.68
N VAL A 179 -16.41 6.85 -14.46
CA VAL A 179 -17.18 6.74 -13.22
C VAL A 179 -17.92 8.04 -12.98
N ASP A 180 -19.23 7.94 -12.73
CA ASP A 180 -20.10 9.05 -12.33
C ASP A 180 -19.88 9.41 -10.86
N VAL A 181 -19.52 10.67 -10.59
CA VAL A 181 -19.25 11.19 -9.25
C VAL A 181 -20.40 12.09 -8.81
N THR A 182 -21.03 11.74 -7.69
CA THR A 182 -22.25 12.44 -7.24
C THR A 182 -22.00 13.50 -6.16
N ALA A 183 -20.76 13.63 -5.69
CA ALA A 183 -20.36 14.68 -4.74
C ALA A 183 -18.92 15.14 -4.98
N ASP A 184 -18.68 16.45 -4.82
CA ASP A 184 -17.33 17.02 -4.83
C ASP A 184 -16.46 16.38 -3.73
N GLY A 185 -15.16 16.27 -3.98
CA GLY A 185 -14.26 15.65 -3.03
C GLY A 185 -12.81 15.66 -3.48
N GLY A 186 -11.97 14.93 -2.77
CA GLY A 186 -10.56 14.77 -3.08
C GLY A 186 -9.94 13.62 -2.32
N GLY A 187 -8.70 13.30 -2.63
CA GLY A 187 -7.99 12.20 -2.02
C GLY A 187 -6.56 12.09 -2.51
N LEU A 188 -5.94 10.97 -2.17
CA LEU A 188 -4.66 10.56 -2.69
C LEU A 188 -4.85 9.53 -3.80
N ILE A 189 -3.97 9.61 -4.78
CA ILE A 189 -3.89 8.69 -5.91
C ILE A 189 -2.44 8.26 -6.10
N ALA A 190 -2.22 6.98 -6.40
CA ALA A 190 -0.93 6.47 -6.83
C ALA A 190 -1.10 5.35 -7.85
N THR A 191 -0.06 5.08 -8.64
CA THR A 191 -0.01 3.90 -9.50
C THR A 191 -0.14 2.64 -8.65
N ASP A 192 -1.00 1.72 -9.07
CA ASP A 192 -1.15 0.41 -8.43
C ASP A 192 0.01 -0.50 -8.85
N LEU A 193 0.90 -0.82 -7.91
CA LEU A 193 2.05 -1.69 -8.10
C LEU A 193 1.82 -3.08 -7.49
N ALA A 194 0.55 -3.48 -7.32
CA ALA A 194 0.22 -4.83 -6.90
C ALA A 194 0.95 -5.88 -7.74
N GLN A 195 1.12 -7.07 -7.19
CA GLN A 195 1.95 -8.14 -7.77
C GLN A 195 1.18 -9.46 -7.79
N GLU A 196 1.52 -10.33 -8.73
CA GLU A 196 0.96 -11.68 -8.76
C GLU A 196 1.77 -12.62 -7.85
N TYR A 197 1.13 -13.68 -7.37
CA TYR A 197 1.76 -14.77 -6.65
C TYR A 197 1.14 -16.09 -7.10
N ARG A 198 1.79 -16.69 -8.09
CA ARG A 198 1.24 -17.79 -8.91
C ARG A 198 1.94 -19.10 -8.63
N LEU A 199 1.28 -20.21 -8.98
CA LEU A 199 1.84 -21.55 -8.94
C LEU A 199 3.27 -21.58 -9.50
N GLY A 200 4.21 -22.13 -8.73
CA GLY A 200 5.61 -22.27 -9.13
C GLY A 200 6.47 -21.03 -8.93
N ASN A 201 5.91 -19.87 -8.59
CA ASN A 201 6.69 -18.66 -8.30
C ASN A 201 6.86 -18.45 -6.79
N THR A 202 7.88 -17.68 -6.44
CA THR A 202 8.10 -17.15 -5.08
C THR A 202 7.80 -15.66 -5.06
N PHE A 203 7.16 -15.19 -4.00
CA PHE A 203 7.01 -13.76 -3.74
C PHE A 203 8.20 -13.27 -2.92
N VAL A 204 8.76 -12.11 -3.29
CA VAL A 204 9.94 -11.55 -2.63
C VAL A 204 9.72 -10.07 -2.34
N ILE A 205 9.97 -9.68 -1.08
CA ILE A 205 10.16 -8.28 -0.71
C ILE A 205 11.67 -8.09 -0.54
N GLY A 206 12.29 -7.35 -1.47
CA GLY A 206 13.73 -7.11 -1.45
C GLY A 206 14.18 -6.31 -0.22
N ALA A 207 15.43 -6.50 0.20
CA ALA A 207 16.04 -5.62 1.21
C ALA A 207 15.93 -4.15 0.76
N GLY A 208 15.58 -3.25 1.69
CA GLY A 208 15.42 -1.82 1.44
C GLY A 208 14.18 -1.43 0.62
N SER A 209 13.31 -2.38 0.26
CA SER A 209 12.14 -2.10 -0.61
C SER A 209 10.94 -1.56 0.16
N VAL A 210 10.88 -1.77 1.48
CA VAL A 210 9.84 -1.25 2.35
C VAL A 210 10.42 -0.13 3.19
N THR A 211 9.72 0.99 3.27
CA THR A 211 10.03 2.10 4.18
C THR A 211 8.86 2.26 5.16
N ILE A 212 9.21 2.35 6.43
CA ILE A 212 8.29 2.66 7.54
C ILE A 212 8.73 4.01 8.08
N SER A 213 7.80 4.95 8.13
CA SER A 213 8.04 6.32 8.55
C SER A 213 7.20 6.65 9.78
N GLU A 214 7.71 7.53 10.62
CA GLU A 214 6.94 8.22 11.64
C GLU A 214 6.66 9.64 11.14
N ASP A 215 5.38 10.02 11.14
CA ASP A 215 4.93 11.38 10.85
C ASP A 215 4.79 12.22 12.13
#